data_AF-A0A810L2Q9-F1
#
_entry.id   AF-A0A810L2Q9-F1
#
_cell.length_a   1.000
_cell.length_b   1.000
_cell.length_c   1.000
_cell.angle_alpha   90.00
_cell.angle_beta   90.00
_cell.angle_gamma   90.00
#
_symmetry.space_group_name_H-M   'P 1'
#
loop_
_entity.id
_entity.type
_entity.pdbx_description
1 polymer ?
#
loop_
_entity_poly.entity_id
_entity_poly.type
_entity_poly.pdbx_seq_one_letter_code
_entity_poly.pdbx_strand_id
1 'polypeptide(L)'
;MPVVPASPGHAPSTHQGSDGGDRTNADRGYELFRLWCELTGRSPHQVPVDEVAAFLGRPEVRALSRVPAEVLRDAAGPARRGSSLPVERWLATVRIVRPHA
;
A
#
# COMPACT_ATOMS: atom_id res chain seq x y z
N MET A 1 49.41 -26.80 -33.46
CA MET A 1 47.99 -27.15 -33.30
C MET A 1 47.94 -28.28 -32.27
N PRO A 2 47.29 -28.20 -31.09
CA PRO A 2 46.18 -27.32 -30.66
C PRO A 2 46.58 -26.37 -29.48
N VAL A 3 46.12 -25.10 -29.32
CA VAL A 3 44.81 -24.53 -28.93
C VAL A 3 44.21 -25.19 -27.67
N VAL A 4 44.08 -24.55 -26.50
CA VAL A 4 43.05 -23.57 -26.03
C VAL A 4 43.25 -23.34 -24.49
N PRO A 5 42.43 -22.57 -23.74
CA PRO A 5 42.46 -21.11 -23.62
C PRO A 5 42.46 -20.60 -22.15
N ALA A 6 42.41 -19.28 -22.03
CA ALA A 6 42.45 -18.44 -20.83
C ALA A 6 41.49 -18.82 -19.68
N SER A 7 41.99 -18.60 -18.46
CA SER A 7 41.23 -18.68 -17.21
C SER A 7 40.08 -17.65 -17.17
N PRO A 8 38.90 -18.03 -16.67
CA PRO A 8 37.70 -17.20 -16.70
C PRO A 8 37.74 -16.08 -15.64
N GLY A 9 37.11 -14.97 -16.01
CA GLY A 9 37.06 -13.73 -15.23
C GLY A 9 36.33 -13.86 -13.90
N HIS A 10 36.85 -13.14 -12.91
CA HIS A 10 36.10 -12.75 -11.72
C HIS A 10 35.04 -11.73 -12.11
N ALA A 11 33.79 -12.17 -12.24
CA ALA A 11 32.65 -11.29 -12.18
C ALA A 11 32.39 -10.91 -10.71
N PRO A 12 32.20 -9.64 -10.36
CA PRO A 12 31.62 -9.28 -9.07
C PRO A 12 30.15 -9.70 -9.08
N SER A 13 29.80 -10.66 -8.21
CA SER A 13 28.41 -11.02 -7.94
C SER A 13 27.73 -9.87 -7.19
N THR A 14 27.13 -8.95 -7.93
CA THR A 14 26.17 -8.01 -7.38
C THR A 14 24.86 -8.76 -7.11
N HIS A 15 24.78 -9.46 -5.98
CA HIS A 15 23.51 -9.96 -5.46
C HIS A 15 22.75 -8.80 -4.81
N GLN A 16 22.38 -7.81 -5.63
CA GLN A 16 21.42 -6.78 -5.25
C GLN A 16 20.04 -7.40 -5.44
N GLY A 17 19.59 -8.11 -4.40
CA GLY A 17 18.22 -8.57 -4.28
C GLY A 17 17.30 -7.36 -4.26
N SER A 18 16.81 -6.97 -5.43
CA SER A 18 15.70 -6.05 -5.63
C SER A 18 14.41 -6.72 -5.17
N ASP A 19 14.28 -6.95 -3.88
CA ASP A 19 13.02 -7.29 -3.20
C ASP A 19 12.59 -6.10 -2.33
N GLY A 20 12.66 -4.89 -2.90
CA GLY A 20 12.21 -3.66 -2.25
C GLY A 20 10.74 -3.34 -2.51
N GLY A 21 10.07 -4.08 -3.40
CA GLY A 21 8.71 -3.80 -3.84
C GLY A 21 7.62 -4.22 -2.84
N ASP A 22 7.85 -5.30 -2.09
CA ASP A 22 6.81 -5.89 -1.25
C ASP A 22 6.70 -5.22 0.13
N ARG A 23 7.84 -4.94 0.78
CA ARG A 23 7.89 -4.23 2.07
C ARG A 23 7.24 -2.85 2.00
N THR A 24 7.50 -2.10 0.93
CA THR A 24 6.94 -0.76 0.76
C THR A 24 5.42 -0.81 0.59
N ASN A 25 4.90 -1.88 -0.02
CA ASN A 25 3.46 -2.04 -0.24
C ASN A 25 2.73 -2.45 1.05
N ALA A 26 3.33 -3.37 1.82
CA ALA A 26 2.84 -3.74 3.14
C ALA A 26 2.88 -2.55 4.12
N ASP A 27 3.93 -1.74 4.08
CA ASP A 27 4.08 -0.52 4.88
C ASP A 27 3.00 0.52 4.53
N ARG A 28 2.77 0.76 3.23
CA ARG A 28 1.71 1.67 2.75
C ARG A 28 0.30 1.19 3.11
N GLY A 29 0.04 -0.11 3.05
CA GLY A 29 -1.24 -0.68 3.49
C GLY A 29 -1.51 -0.40 4.96
N TYR A 30 -0.49 -0.56 5.81
CA TYR A 30 -0.59 -0.27 7.24
C TYR A 30 -0.74 1.23 7.54
N GLU A 31 -0.05 2.10 6.80
CA GLU A 31 -0.26 3.56 6.87
C GLU A 31 -1.71 3.94 6.53
N LEU A 32 -2.28 3.35 5.48
CA LEU A 32 -3.68 3.57 5.10
C LEU A 32 -4.63 3.08 6.19
N PHE A 33 -4.34 1.93 6.80
CA PHE A 33 -5.11 1.39 7.92
C PHE A 33 -5.09 2.34 9.12
N ARG A 34 -3.91 2.87 9.49
CA ARG A 34 -3.78 3.88 10.56
C ARG A 34 -4.59 5.14 10.25
N LEU A 35 -4.56 5.59 8.99
CA LEU A 35 -5.34 6.73 8.55
C LEU A 35 -6.84 6.45 8.63
N TRP A 36 -7.29 5.27 8.21
CA TRP A 36 -8.70 4.86 8.33
C TRP A 36 -9.15 4.82 9.79
N CYS A 37 -8.31 4.31 10.70
CA CYS A 37 -8.53 4.34 12.13
C CYS A 37 -8.69 5.77 12.67
N GLU A 38 -7.76 6.68 12.33
CA GLU A 38 -7.83 8.10 12.68
C GLU A 38 -9.15 8.74 12.22
N LEU A 39 -9.55 8.48 10.97
CA LEU A 39 -10.75 9.06 10.36
C LEU A 39 -12.05 8.50 10.93
N THR A 40 -12.05 7.24 11.36
CA THR A 40 -13.22 6.60 11.99
C THR A 40 -13.27 6.80 13.49
N GLY A 41 -12.22 7.37 14.09
CA GLY A 41 -12.09 7.52 15.54
C GLY A 41 -11.80 6.20 16.26
N ARG A 42 -11.29 5.18 15.55
CA ARG A 42 -10.87 3.90 16.15
C ARG A 42 -9.38 3.93 16.42
N SER A 43 -8.95 3.29 17.51
CA SER A 43 -7.53 3.06 17.74
C SER A 43 -7.07 1.82 16.96
N PRO A 44 -5.94 1.87 16.23
CA PRO A 44 -5.43 0.70 15.50
C PRO A 44 -5.14 -0.50 16.42
N HIS A 45 -4.87 -0.26 17.71
CA HIS A 45 -4.66 -1.30 18.71
C HIS A 45 -5.96 -1.95 19.22
N GLN A 46 -7.12 -1.33 18.97
CA GLN A 46 -8.44 -1.85 19.35
C GLN A 46 -9.10 -2.64 18.22
N VAL A 47 -8.52 -2.62 17.02
CA VAL A 47 -9.03 -3.36 15.87
C VAL A 47 -8.46 -4.78 15.92
N PRO A 48 -9.31 -5.82 15.89
CA PRO A 48 -8.85 -7.19 15.91
C PRO A 48 -8.02 -7.51 14.67
N VAL A 49 -7.01 -8.38 14.82
CA VAL A 49 -6.07 -8.74 13.75
C VAL A 49 -6.78 -9.26 12.49
N ASP A 50 -7.88 -9.99 12.63
CA ASP A 50 -8.72 -10.44 11.52
C ASP A 50 -9.34 -9.29 10.73
N GLU A 51 -9.77 -8.21 11.40
CA GLU A 51 -10.31 -7.03 10.73
C GLU A 51 -9.19 -6.24 10.03
N VAL A 52 -7.99 -6.19 10.62
CA VAL A 52 -6.79 -5.63 9.97
C VAL A 52 -6.45 -6.41 8.71
N ALA A 53 -6.37 -7.75 8.80
CA ALA A 53 -6.10 -8.62 7.66
C ALA A 53 -7.20 -8.50 6.59
N ALA A 54 -8.46 -8.45 6.99
CA ALA A 54 -9.60 -8.25 6.10
C ALA A 54 -9.58 -6.88 5.42
N PHE A 55 -9.11 -5.83 6.09
CA PHE A 55 -8.92 -4.49 5.50
C PHE A 55 -7.78 -4.50 4.49
N LEU A 56 -6.60 -4.98 4.88
CA LEU A 56 -5.41 -5.02 4.02
C LEU A 56 -5.59 -5.95 2.81
N GLY A 57 -6.40 -7.00 2.94
CA GLY A 57 -6.73 -7.92 1.86
C GLY A 57 -7.68 -7.36 0.80
N ARG A 58 -8.26 -6.17 1.00
CA ARG A 58 -9.21 -5.58 0.03
C ARG A 58 -8.48 -5.05 -1.20
N PRO A 59 -8.96 -5.35 -2.42
CA PRO A 59 -8.38 -4.79 -3.64
C PRO A 59 -8.49 -3.26 -3.68
N GLU A 60 -9.51 -2.67 -3.06
CA GLU A 60 -9.68 -1.23 -2.93
C GLU A 60 -8.56 -0.60 -2.10
N VAL A 61 -8.09 -1.28 -1.04
CA VAL A 61 -6.96 -0.80 -0.21
C VAL A 61 -5.69 -0.74 -1.03
N ARG A 62 -5.45 -1.72 -1.90
CA ARG A 62 -4.33 -1.67 -2.85
C ARG A 62 -4.46 -0.48 -3.82
N ALA A 63 -5.66 -0.15 -4.27
CA ALA A 63 -5.86 1.04 -5.12
C ALA A 63 -5.61 2.34 -4.34
N LEU A 64 -6.11 2.43 -3.10
CA LEU A 64 -5.91 3.59 -2.22
C LEU A 64 -4.44 3.77 -1.82
N SER A 65 -3.66 2.69 -1.67
CA SER A 65 -2.23 2.77 -1.32
C SER A 65 -1.36 3.55 -2.34
N ARG A 66 -1.86 3.70 -3.57
CA ARG A 66 -1.21 4.47 -4.64
C ARG A 66 -1.56 5.96 -4.58
N VAL A 67 -2.51 6.33 -3.73
CA VAL A 67 -3.05 7.68 -3.61
C VAL A 67 -2.34 8.39 -2.47
N PRO A 68 -1.94 9.67 -2.64
CA PRO A 68 -1.34 10.45 -1.57
C PRO A 68 -2.25 10.55 -0.33
N ALA A 69 -1.67 10.50 0.87
CA ALA A 69 -2.41 10.55 2.14
C ALA A 69 -3.26 11.84 2.29
N GLU A 70 -2.83 12.96 1.70
CA GLU A 70 -3.60 14.21 1.68
C GLU A 70 -4.93 14.07 0.92
N VAL A 71 -4.91 13.43 -0.26
CA VAL A 71 -6.10 13.18 -1.08
C VAL A 71 -7.02 12.18 -0.38
N LEU A 72 -6.43 11.17 0.26
CA LEU A 72 -7.18 10.21 1.07
C LEU A 72 -7.89 10.91 2.24
N ARG A 73 -7.23 11.82 2.96
CA ARG A 73 -7.86 12.62 4.02
C ARG A 73 -8.99 13.51 3.49
N ASP A 74 -8.79 14.18 2.38
CA ASP A 74 -9.81 15.03 1.76
C ASP A 74 -11.03 14.21 1.34
N ALA A 75 -10.81 13.09 0.65
CA ALA A 75 -11.87 12.17 0.23
C ALA A 75 -12.57 11.47 1.40
N ALA A 76 -11.96 11.42 2.59
CA ALA A 76 -12.59 10.81 3.75
C ALA A 76 -13.79 11.61 4.24
N GLY A 77 -13.73 12.95 4.19
CA GLY A 77 -14.80 13.83 4.65
C GLY A 77 -16.18 13.47 4.06
N PRO A 78 -16.34 13.50 2.73
CA PRO A 78 -17.62 13.15 2.09
C PRO A 78 -17.88 11.64 1.99
N ALA A 79 -16.85 10.79 2.11
CA ALA A 79 -17.04 9.34 2.17
C ALA A 79 -17.56 8.85 3.52
N ARG A 80 -17.26 9.56 4.60
CA ARG A 80 -17.58 9.17 5.97
C ARG A 80 -19.07 9.36 6.26
N ARG A 81 -19.68 8.36 6.91
CA ARG A 81 -21.09 8.37 7.34
C ARG A 81 -21.14 8.10 8.84
N GLY A 82 -21.17 9.17 9.63
CA GLY A 82 -21.07 9.08 11.09
C GLY A 82 -19.72 8.48 11.52
N SER A 83 -19.74 7.38 12.27
CA SER A 83 -18.53 6.68 12.74
C SER A 83 -18.01 5.62 11.76
N SER A 84 -18.62 5.50 10.58
CA SER A 84 -18.25 4.50 9.58
C SER A 84 -17.65 5.14 8.34
N LEU A 85 -16.55 4.56 7.85
CA LEU A 85 -15.90 4.92 6.59
C LEU A 85 -15.77 3.65 5.73
N PRO A 86 -16.77 3.34 4.89
CA PRO A 86 -16.69 2.18 4.03
C PRO A 86 -15.61 2.38 2.95
N VAL A 87 -14.69 1.41 2.84
CA VAL A 87 -13.51 1.49 1.94
C VAL A 87 -13.92 1.71 0.48
N GLU A 88 -14.96 1.03 0.01
CA GLU A 88 -15.48 1.19 -1.36
C GLU A 88 -15.96 2.61 -1.63
N ARG A 89 -16.66 3.21 -0.65
CA ARG A 89 -17.13 4.59 -0.75
C ARG A 89 -15.98 5.58 -0.69
N TRP A 90 -14.98 5.29 0.13
CA TRP A 90 -13.77 6.10 0.20
C TRP A 90 -13.02 6.10 -1.13
N LEU A 91 -12.84 4.93 -1.75
CA LEU A 91 -12.26 4.81 -3.08
C LEU A 91 -13.11 5.52 -4.15
N ALA A 92 -14.44 5.39 -4.10
CA ALA A 92 -15.33 6.10 -5.01
C ALA A 92 -15.15 7.62 -4.89
N THR A 93 -15.04 8.15 -3.68
CA THR A 93 -14.79 9.58 -3.46
C THR A 93 -13.41 10.00 -3.98
N VAL A 94 -12.36 9.20 -3.73
CA VAL A 94 -11.01 9.50 -4.25
C VAL A 94 -11.03 9.62 -5.77
N ARG A 95 -11.75 8.73 -6.47
CA ARG A 95 -11.92 8.79 -7.93
C ARG A 95 -12.66 10.04 -8.39
N ILE A 96 -13.53 10.63 -7.56
CA ILE A 96 -14.21 11.89 -7.87
C ILE A 96 -13.28 13.09 -7.65
N VAL A 97 -12.52 13.09 -6.54
CA VAL A 97 -11.58 14.17 -6.18
C VAL A 97 -10.37 14.20 -7.11
N ARG A 98 -9.92 13.05 -7.62
CA ARG A 98 -8.88 12.91 -8.63
C ARG A 98 -9.36 11.98 -9.75
N PRO A 99 -10.10 12.50 -10.75
CA PRO A 99 -10.63 11.67 -11.84
C PRO A 99 -9.58 11.15 -12.84
N HIS A 100 -8.31 11.47 -12.65
CA HIS A 100 -7.23 11.00 -13.52
C HIS A 100 -5.89 10.98 -12.77
N ALA A 101 -5.36 9.78 -12.58
CA ALA A 101 -3.93 9.50 -12.49
C ALA A 101 -3.67 8.29 -13.38
#